data_AF-A0A4U3AKD7-F1
#
_entry.id   AF-A0A4U3AKD7-F1
#
_cell.length_a   1.000
_cell.length_b   1.000
_cell.length_c   1.000
_cell.angle_alpha   90.00
_cell.angle_beta   90.00
_cell.angle_gamma   90.00
#
_symmetry.space_group_name_H-M   'P 1'
#
loop_
_entity.id
_entity.type
_entity.pdbx_description
1 polymer ?
#
loop_
_entity_poly.entity_id
_entity_poly.type
_entity_poly.pdbx_seq_one_letter_code
_entity_poly.pdbx_strand_id
1 'polypeptide(L)' 'MGNEQVKNAGEEKKLCLCMIVKNESRIMERCLNATKSIVDFVSICDTGSTDHTPEIIENWCKENEIPGTVHHEP' A
#
# COMPACT_ATOMS: atom_id res chain seq x y z
N MET A 1 -9.84 -46.45 -4.47
CA MET A 1 -10.73 -45.27 -4.42
C MET A 1 -10.02 -44.24 -3.55
N GLY A 2 -9.32 -43.31 -4.19
CA GLY A 2 -8.49 -42.32 -3.49
C GLY A 2 -9.37 -41.27 -2.85
N ASN A 3 -9.24 -41.09 -1.53
CA ASN A 3 -9.84 -39.95 -0.84
C ASN A 3 -8.94 -38.74 -1.08
N GLU A 4 -9.36 -37.89 -2.00
CA GLU A 4 -8.78 -36.56 -2.15
C GLU A 4 -9.32 -35.70 -1.00
N GLN A 5 -8.48 -35.49 0.01
CA GLN A 5 -8.78 -34.55 1.07
C GLN A 5 -8.69 -33.14 0.50
N VAL A 6 -9.84 -32.52 0.26
CA VAL A 6 -9.95 -31.10 -0.04
C VAL A 6 -9.41 -30.34 1.18
N LYS A 7 -8.21 -29.77 1.06
CA LYS A 7 -7.67 -28.84 2.06
C LYS A 7 -8.61 -27.63 2.09
N ASN A 8 -9.22 -27.36 3.24
CA ASN A 8 -9.88 -26.08 3.48
C ASN A 8 -8.82 -24.98 3.35
N ALA A 9 -8.86 -24.21 2.26
CA ALA A 9 -8.04 -23.02 2.10
C ALA A 9 -8.55 -21.99 3.11
N GLY A 10 -7.84 -21.82 4.23
CA GLY A 10 -8.07 -20.71 5.14
C GLY A 10 -7.93 -19.41 4.36
N GLU A 11 -8.89 -18.50 4.55
CA GLU A 11 -8.94 -17.21 3.88
C GLU A 11 -7.59 -16.47 4.05
N GLU A 12 -6.93 -16.17 2.92
CA GLU A 12 -5.63 -15.51 2.91
C GLU A 12 -5.72 -14.14 3.59
N LYS A 13 -4.93 -13.94 4.64
CA LYS A 13 -4.91 -12.68 5.38
C LYS A 13 -4.17 -11.64 4.56
N LYS A 14 -4.84 -10.50 4.31
CA LYS A 14 -4.24 -9.38 3.60
C LYS A 14 -3.64 -8.34 4.53
N LEU A 15 -2.61 -7.66 4.07
CA LEU A 15 -1.87 -6.62 4.79
C LEU A 15 -2.02 -5.25 4.11
N CYS A 16 -2.42 -4.27 4.90
CA CYS A 16 -2.47 -2.85 4.52
C CYS A 16 -1.22 -2.13 5.02
N LEU A 17 -0.53 -1.39 4.16
CA LEU A 17 0.30 -0.28 4.65
C LEU A 17 -0.62 0.90 4.98
N CYS A 18 -0.66 1.30 6.25
CA CYS A 18 -1.37 2.49 6.69
C CYS A 18 -0.39 3.51 7.27
N MET A 19 -0.42 4.75 6.79
CA MET A 19 0.49 5.82 7.22
C MET A 19 -0.25 7.16 7.29
N ILE A 20 0.22 8.05 8.17
CA ILE A 20 -0.10 9.47 8.16
C ILE A 20 1.17 10.21 7.74
N VAL A 21 1.10 11.03 6.70
CA VAL A 21 2.27 11.68 6.09
C VAL A 21 2.06 13.19 5.90
N LYS A 22 3.17 13.91 5.80
CA LYS A 22 3.22 15.32 5.42
C LYS A 22 4.63 15.66 4.93
N ASN A 23 4.77 16.14 3.70
CA ASN A 23 6.03 16.60 3.12
C ASN A 23 7.18 15.56 3.15
N GLU A 24 6.87 14.31 2.78
CA GLU A 24 7.79 13.17 2.78
C GLU A 24 8.24 12.72 1.38
N SER A 25 8.10 13.59 0.38
CA SER A 25 8.44 13.29 -1.03
C SER A 25 9.81 12.65 -1.22
N ARG A 26 10.80 13.04 -0.41
CA ARG A 26 12.19 12.55 -0.48
C ARG A 26 12.36 11.09 -0.08
N ILE A 27 11.43 10.51 0.69
CA ILE A 27 11.57 9.15 1.24
C ILE A 27 10.49 8.21 0.75
N MET A 28 9.39 8.71 0.18
CA MET A 28 8.21 7.88 -0.05
C MET A 28 8.47 6.68 -0.96
N GLU A 29 9.14 6.85 -2.10
CA GLU A 29 9.46 5.72 -2.98
C GLU A 29 10.29 4.64 -2.26
N ARG A 30 11.32 5.05 -1.51
CA ARG A 30 12.15 4.10 -0.75
C ARG A 30 11.34 3.35 0.29
N CYS A 31 10.46 4.04 1.01
CA CYS A 31 9.60 3.44 2.02
C CYS A 31 8.64 2.42 1.41
N LEU A 32 7.93 2.81 0.34
CA LEU A 32 6.96 1.95 -0.34
C LEU A 32 7.65 0.73 -0.96
N ASN A 33 8.82 0.90 -1.58
CA ASN A 33 9.63 -0.20 -2.12
C ASN A 33 10.06 -1.21 -1.04
N ALA A 34 10.40 -0.73 0.16
CA ALA A 34 10.78 -1.62 1.27
C ALA A 34 9.61 -2.50 1.75
N THR A 35 8.36 -2.03 1.58
CA THR A 35 7.16 -2.78 1.96
C THR A 35 6.52 -3.54 0.80
N LYS A 36 6.98 -3.34 -0.44
CA LYS A 36 6.32 -3.85 -1.66
C LYS A 36 6.06 -5.35 -1.64
N SER A 37 6.99 -6.14 -1.11
CA SER A 37 6.89 -7.61 -1.12
C SER A 37 5.97 -8.20 -0.04
N ILE A 38 5.41 -7.37 0.84
CA ILE A 38 4.63 -7.82 2.00
C ILE A 38 3.22 -7.23 2.07
N VAL A 39 2.90 -6.20 1.28
CA VAL A 39 1.60 -5.52 1.35
C VAL A 39 0.73 -5.83 0.15
N ASP A 40 -0.57 -5.96 0.40
CA ASP A 40 -1.59 -6.16 -0.62
C ASP A 40 -2.21 -4.84 -1.07
N PHE A 41 -2.19 -3.82 -0.21
CA PHE A 41 -2.76 -2.50 -0.48
C PHE A 41 -2.12 -1.40 0.39
N VAL A 42 -2.27 -0.16 -0.07
CA VAL A 42 -1.75 1.06 0.56
C VAL A 42 -2.90 2.02 0.87
N SER A 43 -2.94 2.57 2.08
CA SER A 43 -3.90 3.60 2.49
C SER A 43 -3.17 4.67 3.29
N ILE A 44 -2.95 5.84 2.69
CA ILE A 44 -2.14 6.91 3.30
C ILE A 44 -2.99 8.14 3.52
N CYS A 45 -2.94 8.71 4.72
CA CYS A 45 -3.55 9.98 5.05
C CYS A 45 -2.49 11.09 4.91
N ASP A 46 -2.67 11.96 3.91
CA ASP A 46 -1.87 13.17 3.71
C ASP A 46 -2.49 14.34 4.50
N THR A 47 -1.73 14.92 5.42
CA THR A 47 -2.20 15.99 6.33
C THR A 47 -1.87 17.39 5.81
N GLY A 48 -2.00 17.58 4.50
CA GLY A 48 -1.71 18.85 3.82
C GLY A 48 -0.22 18.99 3.48
N SER A 49 0.28 18.08 2.66
CA SER A 49 1.57 18.27 1.99
C SER A 49 1.51 19.45 1.02
N THR A 50 2.61 20.19 0.95
CA THR A 50 2.84 21.29 0.00
C THR A 50 3.90 20.92 -1.04
N ASP A 51 4.48 19.73 -0.91
CA ASP A 51 5.37 19.12 -1.88
C ASP A 51 4.65 18.01 -2.64
N HIS A 52 5.39 17.26 -3.47
CA HIS A 52 4.84 16.22 -4.33
C HIS A 52 4.58 14.87 -3.61
N THR A 53 4.42 14.86 -2.29
CA THR A 53 4.21 13.62 -1.52
C THR A 53 3.01 12.81 -2.02
N PRO A 54 1.82 13.40 -2.22
CA PRO A 54 0.65 12.65 -2.71
C PRO A 54 0.88 12.05 -4.10
N GLU A 55 1.43 12.83 -5.03
CA GLU A 55 1.65 12.41 -6.42
C GLU A 55 2.65 11.26 -6.49
N ILE A 56 3.70 11.28 -5.66
CA ILE A 56 4.67 10.18 -5.57
C ILE A 56 3.99 8.89 -5.11
N ILE A 57 3.13 8.96 -4.09
CA ILE A 57 2.41 7.79 -3.58
C ILE A 57 1.46 7.22 -4.63
N GLU A 58 0.65 8.07 -5.26
CA GLU A 58 -0.32 7.67 -6.28
C GLU A 58 0.35 7.05 -7.51
N ASN A 59 1.40 7.70 -8.02
CA ASN A 59 2.17 7.18 -9.15
C ASN A 59 2.82 5.85 -8.81
N TRP A 60 3.42 5.73 -7.62
CA TRP A 60 4.02 4.47 -7.18
C TRP A 60 2.98 3.35 -7.12
N CYS A 61 1.78 3.60 -6.56
CA CYS A 61 0.72 2.58 -6.52
C CYS A 61 0.32 2.13 -7.92
N LYS A 62 0.16 3.08 -8.85
CA LYS A 62 -0.19 2.79 -10.25
C LYS A 62 0.90 2.01 -10.98
N GLU A 63 2.16 2.41 -10.85
CA GLU A 63 3.32 1.77 -11.51
C GLU A 63 3.58 0.35 -10.99
N ASN A 64 3.25 0.09 -9.73
CA ASN A 64 3.48 -1.21 -9.09
C ASN A 64 2.24 -2.10 -9.07
N GLU A 65 1.14 -1.66 -9.68
CA GLU A 65 -0.15 -2.37 -9.72
C GLU A 65 -0.68 -2.75 -8.32
N ILE A 66 -0.38 -1.91 -7.33
CA ILE A 66 -0.84 -2.08 -5.94
C ILE A 66 -2.04 -1.16 -5.70
N PRO A 67 -3.20 -1.69 -5.27
CA PRO A 67 -4.34 -0.86 -4.88
C PRO A 67 -3.95 0.14 -3.79
N GLY A 68 -4.13 1.42 -4.08
CA GLY A 68 -3.69 2.52 -3.23
C GLY A 68 -4.76 3.60 -3.08
N THR A 69 -4.85 4.23 -1.91
CA THR A 69 -5.66 5.44 -1.71
C THR A 69 -4.88 6.45 -0.88
N VAL A 70 -4.83 7.70 -1.37
CA VAL A 70 -4.37 8.86 -0.61
C VAL A 70 -5.59 9.64 -0.14
N HIS A 71 -5.75 9.77 1.17
CA HIS A 71 -6.80 10.56 1.81
C HIS A 71 -6.22 11.93 2.12
N HIS A 72 -6.91 13.00 1.73
CA HIS A 72 -6.46 14.37 2.01
C HIS A 72 -7.26 14.95 3.18
N GLU A 73 -6.56 15.24 4.28
CA GLU A 73 -7.13 15.88 5.47
C GLU A 73 -6.44 17.25 5.66
N PRO A 74 -7.03 18.34 5.11
CA PRO A 74 -6.47 19.69 5.20
C PRO A 74 -6.54 20.32 6.59
#